data_AF-A0A2E7UV36-F1
#
_entry.id   AF-A0A2E7UV36-F1
#
_cell.length_a   1.000
_cell.length_b   1.000
_cell.length_c   1.000
_cell.angle_alpha   90.00
_cell.angle_beta   90.00
_cell.angle_gamma   90.00
#
_symmetry.space_group_name_H-M   'P 1'
#
loop_
_entity.id
_entity.type
_entity.pdbx_description
1 polymer ?
#
loop_
_entity_poly.entity_id
_entity_poly.type
_entity_poly.pdbx_seq_one_letter_code
_entity_poly.pdbx_strand_id
1 'polypeptide(L)'
;GRPRALPIETILEARKGIVLINAGHGNHELDVEGIITHSVGFDQIADNVTAYNLENGRRVVLLAEGHPLNIVMNAGSPEPILLHFAALGLAMGWLMSTDLDNGVHIIPTAVEQDAARLALRALGQNAQ
;
A
#
# COMPACT_ATOMS: atom_id res chain seq x y z
N GLY A 1 6.82 3.85 1.13
CA GLY A 1 7.58 3.41 -0.06
C GLY A 1 9.08 3.55 0.07
N ARG A 2 9.67 3.56 1.27
CA ARG A 2 11.13 3.50 1.43
C ARG A 2 11.53 2.04 1.67
N PRO A 3 12.45 1.46 0.91
CA PRO A 3 12.94 0.11 1.20
C PRO A 3 13.51 0.01 2.60
N ARG A 4 13.20 -1.09 3.30
CA ARG A 4 13.61 -1.39 4.68
C ARG A 4 13.34 -0.23 5.64
N ALA A 5 12.18 0.41 5.49
CA ALA A 5 11.67 1.38 6.44
C ALA A 5 11.53 0.79 7.85
N LEU A 6 11.27 -0.52 7.94
CA LEU A 6 11.41 -1.29 9.17
C LEU A 6 12.47 -2.39 8.96
N PRO A 7 13.74 -2.14 9.33
CA PRO A 7 14.84 -3.09 9.14
C PRO A 7 14.83 -4.17 10.24
N ILE A 8 15.49 -5.30 9.98
CA ILE A 8 15.47 -6.47 10.86
C ILE A 8 15.99 -6.18 12.28
N GLU A 9 17.00 -5.31 12.44
CA GLU A 9 17.56 -4.97 13.76
C GLU A 9 16.48 -4.35 14.66
N THR A 10 15.63 -3.50 14.08
CA THR A 10 14.51 -2.89 14.81
C THR A 10 13.47 -3.93 15.21
N ILE A 11 13.21 -4.92 14.36
CA ILE A 11 12.25 -6.00 14.60
C ILE A 11 12.76 -6.94 15.71
N LEU A 12 14.06 -7.25 15.71
CA LEU A 12 14.71 -8.06 16.73
C LEU A 12 14.67 -7.39 18.11
N GLU A 13 14.73 -6.06 18.18
CA GLU A 13 14.66 -5.28 19.41
C GLU A 13 13.23 -4.99 19.89
N ALA A 14 12.22 -5.15 19.04
CA ALA A 14 10.82 -4.86 19.35
C ALA A 14 10.23 -5.76 20.45
N ARG A 15 9.25 -5.22 21.20
CA ARG A 15 8.50 -5.95 22.23
C ARG A 15 7.96 -7.30 21.73
N LYS A 16 7.80 -8.27 22.64
CA LYS A 16 7.22 -9.58 22.29
C LYS A 16 5.78 -9.42 21.79
N GLY A 17 5.39 -10.25 20.81
CA GLY A 17 4.02 -10.35 20.31
C GLY A 17 3.62 -9.23 19.36
N ILE A 18 4.57 -8.70 18.57
CA ILE A 18 4.26 -7.69 17.56
C ILE A 18 3.55 -8.29 16.36
N VAL A 19 2.68 -7.48 15.77
CA VAL A 19 2.02 -7.74 14.48
C VAL A 19 2.54 -6.68 13.51
N LEU A 20 3.03 -7.12 12.36
CA LEU A 20 3.54 -6.27 11.29
C LEU A 20 2.52 -6.22 10.16
N ILE A 21 2.20 -4.99 9.76
CA ILE A 21 1.32 -4.67 8.64
C ILE A 21 2.01 -3.65 7.76
N ASN A 22 1.74 -3.71 6.46
CA ASN A 22 2.17 -2.70 5.51
C ASN A 22 0.96 -1.98 4.93
N ALA A 23 0.97 -0.65 4.98
CA ALA A 23 -0.01 0.22 4.33
C ALA A 23 0.64 1.11 3.26
N GLY A 24 1.90 0.83 2.91
CA GLY A 24 2.69 1.55 1.93
C GLY A 24 2.52 1.02 0.52
N HIS A 25 3.63 1.03 -0.22
CA HIS A 25 3.72 0.75 -1.64
C HIS A 25 3.99 -0.73 -1.94
N GLY A 26 4.88 -1.37 -1.17
CA GLY A 26 5.27 -2.75 -1.44
C GLY A 26 5.96 -3.43 -0.26
N ASN A 27 6.12 -4.74 -0.34
CA ASN A 27 6.67 -5.56 0.75
C ASN A 27 8.12 -5.21 1.13
N HIS A 28 8.90 -4.67 0.20
CA HIS A 28 10.28 -4.21 0.41
C HIS A 28 10.43 -3.13 1.49
N GLU A 29 9.34 -2.52 1.98
CA GLU A 29 9.37 -1.59 3.10
C GLU A 29 9.63 -2.27 4.45
N LEU A 30 9.27 -3.55 4.58
CA LEU A 30 9.59 -4.40 5.71
C LEU A 30 10.74 -5.33 5.31
N ASP A 31 11.65 -5.61 6.23
CA ASP A 31 12.72 -6.58 5.99
C ASP A 31 12.22 -8.02 6.14
N VAL A 32 11.35 -8.46 5.21
CA VAL A 32 10.73 -9.79 5.20
C VAL A 32 11.79 -10.89 5.05
N GLU A 33 12.81 -10.66 4.23
CA GLU A 33 13.94 -11.57 4.07
C GLU A 33 14.74 -11.72 5.38
N GLY A 34 15.00 -10.60 6.08
CA GLY A 34 15.61 -10.63 7.40
C GLY A 34 14.76 -11.39 8.42
N ILE A 35 13.43 -11.20 8.42
CA ILE A 35 12.53 -11.97 9.29
C ILE A 35 12.67 -13.47 9.03
N ILE A 36 12.61 -13.91 7.77
CA ILE A 36 12.72 -15.32 7.39
C ILE A 36 14.09 -15.88 7.79
N THR A 37 15.17 -15.13 7.52
CA THR A 37 16.55 -15.56 7.81
C THR A 37 16.81 -15.74 9.29
N HIS A 38 16.23 -14.88 10.15
CA HIS A 38 16.38 -14.94 11.61
C HIS A 38 15.27 -15.74 12.31
N SER A 39 14.51 -16.53 11.54
CA SER A 39 13.45 -17.39 12.06
C SER A 39 13.92 -18.83 12.20
N VAL A 40 13.64 -19.44 13.34
CA VAL A 40 13.85 -20.88 13.59
C VAL A 40 12.65 -21.73 13.15
N GLY A 41 11.55 -21.09 12.76
CA GLY A 41 10.35 -21.74 12.25
C GLY A 41 9.21 -20.76 12.09
N PHE A 42 8.11 -21.21 11.47
CA PHE A 42 6.91 -20.41 11.29
C PHE A 42 5.65 -21.25 11.46
N ASP A 43 4.56 -20.58 11.81
CA ASP A 43 3.22 -21.14 11.88
C ASP A 43 2.31 -20.37 10.92
N GLN A 44 1.64 -21.07 10.00
CA GLN A 44 0.57 -20.47 9.19
C GLN A 44 -0.70 -20.39 10.05
N ILE A 45 -1.03 -19.19 10.52
CA ILE A 45 -2.15 -18.99 11.46
C ILE A 45 -3.49 -18.96 10.71
N ALA A 46 -3.51 -18.30 9.56
CA ALA A 46 -4.65 -18.19 8.64
C ALA A 46 -4.13 -17.77 7.26
N ASP A 47 -5.02 -17.66 6.27
CA ASP A 47 -4.65 -17.08 4.97
C ASP A 47 -4.06 -15.68 5.16
N ASN A 48 -2.89 -15.44 4.56
CA ASN A 48 -2.14 -14.18 4.67
C ASN A 48 -1.74 -13.81 6.11
N VAL A 49 -1.72 -14.74 7.06
CA VAL A 49 -1.26 -14.52 8.43
C VAL A 49 -0.23 -15.57 8.82
N THR A 50 1.04 -15.16 8.91
CA THR A 50 2.14 -16.05 9.24
C THR A 50 2.85 -15.57 10.51
N ALA A 51 3.04 -16.46 11.47
CA ALA A 51 3.77 -16.17 12.69
C ALA A 51 5.17 -16.77 12.63
N TYR A 52 6.19 -15.93 12.67
CA TYR A 52 7.60 -16.32 12.67
C TYR A 52 8.13 -16.40 14.11
N ASN A 53 8.77 -17.52 14.43
CA ASN A 53 9.47 -17.74 15.69
C ASN A 53 10.94 -17.36 15.48
N LEU A 54 11.39 -16.28 16.11
CA LEU A 54 12.74 -15.74 15.93
C LEU A 54 13.76 -16.45 16.82
N GLU A 55 15.02 -16.47 16.39
CA GLU A 55 16.17 -17.05 17.12
C GLU A 55 16.33 -16.50 18.55
N ASN A 56 15.92 -15.25 18.78
CA ASN A 56 15.96 -14.61 20.10
C ASN A 56 14.79 -14.99 21.03
N GLY A 57 13.99 -16.00 20.64
CA GLY A 57 12.83 -16.49 21.40
C GLY A 57 11.62 -15.56 21.38
N ARG A 58 11.60 -14.54 20.51
CA ARG A 58 10.43 -13.68 20.26
C ARG A 58 9.61 -14.22 19.10
N ARG A 59 8.37 -13.77 18.99
CA ARG A 59 7.44 -14.13 17.92
C ARG A 59 6.93 -12.88 17.23
N VAL A 60 6.88 -12.90 15.90
CA VAL A 60 6.40 -11.82 15.04
C VAL A 60 5.30 -12.37 14.16
N VAL A 61 4.14 -11.72 14.13
CA VAL A 61 3.07 -12.03 13.17
C VAL A 61 3.19 -11.09 12.00
N LEU A 62 3.38 -11.61 10.79
CA LEU A 62 3.42 -10.84 9.55
C LEU A 62 2.12 -11.05 8.79
N LEU A 63 1.44 -9.95 8.44
CA LEU A 63 0.26 -10.00 7.59
C LEU A 63 0.64 -9.79 6.11
N ALA A 64 -0.07 -10.49 5.23
CA ALA A 64 -0.01 -10.34 3.77
C ALA A 64 1.41 -10.44 3.20
N GLU A 65 2.30 -11.23 3.83
CA GLU A 65 3.72 -11.35 3.43
C GLU A 65 4.43 -9.99 3.34
N GLY A 66 3.95 -9.00 4.11
CA GLY A 66 4.42 -7.63 4.07
C GLY A 66 3.91 -6.78 2.90
N HIS A 67 3.11 -7.31 1.98
CA HIS A 67 2.46 -6.52 0.94
C HIS A 67 1.37 -5.57 1.51
N PRO A 68 0.94 -4.53 0.76
CA PRO A 68 -0.10 -3.62 1.20
C PRO A 68 -1.38 -4.37 1.60
N LEU A 69 -1.73 -4.30 2.89
CA LEU A 69 -2.74 -5.15 3.50
C LEU A 69 -4.12 -4.94 2.87
N ASN A 70 -4.48 -3.70 2.59
CA ASN A 70 -5.76 -3.34 1.98
C ASN A 70 -5.95 -3.96 0.58
N ILE A 71 -4.85 -4.18 -0.14
CA ILE A 71 -4.86 -4.77 -1.48
C ILE A 71 -4.97 -6.29 -1.38
N VAL A 72 -4.07 -6.93 -0.61
CA VAL A 72 -4.05 -8.40 -0.48
C VAL A 72 -5.33 -8.93 0.17
N MET A 73 -5.89 -8.20 1.13
CA MET A 73 -7.11 -8.60 1.83
C MET A 73 -8.39 -8.10 1.15
N ASN A 74 -8.29 -7.39 0.02
CA ASN A 74 -9.43 -6.73 -0.64
C ASN A 74 -10.29 -5.89 0.33
N ALA A 75 -9.64 -5.25 1.31
CA ALA A 75 -10.26 -4.49 2.39
C ALA A 75 -10.17 -2.97 2.17
N GLY A 76 -9.93 -2.55 0.92
CA GLY A 76 -9.86 -1.14 0.54
C GLY A 76 -11.24 -0.48 0.43
N SER A 77 -11.25 0.84 0.57
CA SER A 77 -12.47 1.65 0.36
C SER A 77 -12.68 1.93 -1.14
N PRO A 78 -13.93 2.01 -1.63
CA PRO A 78 -14.20 2.28 -3.04
C PRO A 78 -13.90 3.74 -3.45
N GLU A 79 -13.99 4.70 -2.53
CA GLU A 79 -13.88 6.14 -2.82
C GLU A 79 -12.52 6.53 -3.43
N PRO A 80 -11.36 6.13 -2.86
CA PRO A 80 -10.06 6.44 -3.44
C PRO A 80 -9.86 5.78 -4.81
N ILE A 81 -10.44 4.60 -5.03
CA ILE A 81 -10.34 3.86 -6.28
C ILE A 81 -11.10 4.60 -7.39
N LEU A 82 -12.33 5.03 -7.10
CA LEU A 82 -13.15 5.81 -8.04
C LEU A 82 -12.48 7.14 -8.41
N LEU A 83 -11.95 7.86 -7.42
CA LEU A 83 -11.20 9.09 -7.67
C LEU A 83 -9.96 8.84 -8.53
N HIS A 84 -9.19 7.80 -8.22
CA HIS A 84 -7.98 7.46 -8.98
C HIS A 84 -8.29 7.17 -10.46
N PHE A 85 -9.30 6.34 -10.74
CA PHE A 85 -9.66 6.02 -12.13
C PHE A 85 -10.28 7.21 -12.87
N ALA A 86 -11.07 8.05 -12.20
CA ALA A 86 -11.59 9.28 -12.80
C ALA A 86 -10.43 10.25 -13.16
N ALA A 87 -9.48 10.43 -12.24
CA ALA A 87 -8.31 11.28 -12.47
C ALA A 87 -7.44 10.73 -13.61
N LEU A 88 -7.17 9.43 -13.63
CA LEU A 88 -6.38 8.78 -14.68
C LEU A 88 -7.06 8.93 -16.05
N GLY A 89 -8.36 8.67 -16.14
CA GLY A 89 -9.14 8.80 -17.37
C GLY A 89 -9.09 10.22 -17.95
N LEU A 90 -9.37 11.23 -17.12
CA LEU A 90 -9.34 12.63 -17.57
C LEU A 90 -7.92 13.12 -17.86
N ALA A 91 -6.92 12.67 -17.10
CA ALA A 91 -5.52 13.00 -17.34
C ALA A 91 -5.03 12.46 -18.69
N MET A 92 -5.44 11.24 -19.07
CA MET A 92 -5.15 10.70 -20.41
C MET A 92 -5.80 11.54 -21.51
N GLY A 93 -7.06 11.96 -21.33
CA GLY A 93 -7.73 12.85 -22.28
C GLY A 93 -7.03 14.20 -22.42
N TRP A 94 -6.63 14.81 -21.30
CA TRP A 94 -5.84 16.04 -21.28
C TRP A 94 -4.51 15.87 -22.01
N LEU A 95 -3.76 14.79 -21.70
CA LEU A 95 -2.47 14.47 -22.32
C LEU A 95 -2.58 14.34 -23.84
N MET A 96 -3.65 13.73 -24.35
CA MET A 96 -3.87 13.60 -25.80
C MET A 96 -4.23 14.91 -26.50
N SER A 97 -4.68 15.92 -25.74
CA SER A 97 -5.18 17.19 -26.27
C SER A 97 -4.15 18.33 -26.21
N THR A 98 -2.98 18.08 -25.64
CA THR A 98 -1.99 19.12 -25.34
C THR A 98 -0.61 18.69 -25.88
N ASP A 99 0.20 19.66 -26.28
CA ASP A 99 1.59 19.43 -26.68
C ASP A 99 2.49 19.69 -25.47
N LEU A 100 3.27 18.70 -25.04
CA LEU A 100 4.14 18.76 -23.87
C LEU A 100 5.56 18.37 -24.26
N ASP A 101 6.52 19.13 -23.77
CA ASP A 101 7.92 18.74 -23.83
C ASP A 101 8.17 17.46 -22.98
N ASN A 102 9.27 16.77 -23.23
CA ASN A 102 9.65 15.62 -22.41
C ASN A 102 9.88 16.04 -20.96
N GLY A 103 9.15 15.43 -20.02
CA GLY A 103 9.33 15.73 -18.60
C GLY A 103 8.16 15.30 -17.73
N VAL A 104 8.23 15.71 -16.46
CA VAL A 104 7.15 15.53 -15.48
C VAL A 104 6.26 16.77 -15.52
N HIS A 105 4.98 16.57 -15.83
CA HIS A 105 4.00 17.64 -15.91
C HIS A 105 2.96 17.49 -14.80
N ILE A 106 2.61 18.61 -14.18
CA ILE A 106 1.52 18.65 -13.22
C ILE A 106 0.20 18.69 -13.99
N ILE A 107 -0.72 17.80 -13.62
CA ILE A 107 -2.07 17.77 -14.18
C ILE A 107 -2.77 19.09 -13.79
N PRO A 108 -3.47 19.76 -14.72
CA PRO A 108 -4.18 21.00 -14.41
C PRO A 108 -5.23 20.78 -13.32
N THR A 109 -5.35 21.72 -12.38
CA THR A 109 -6.34 21.67 -11.28
C THR A 109 -7.78 21.48 -11.77
N ALA A 110 -8.12 22.00 -12.95
CA ALA A 110 -9.45 21.79 -13.54
C ALA A 110 -9.75 20.30 -13.82
N VAL A 111 -8.76 19.56 -14.33
CA VAL A 111 -8.85 18.11 -14.58
C VAL A 111 -9.04 17.34 -13.27
N GLU A 112 -8.30 17.73 -12.22
CA GLU A 112 -8.45 17.13 -10.89
C GLU A 112 -9.82 17.41 -10.27
N GLN A 113 -10.34 18.63 -10.41
CA GLN A 113 -11.67 19.02 -9.94
C GLN A 113 -12.78 18.24 -10.67
N ASP A 114 -12.64 18.06 -11.98
CA ASP A 114 -13.59 17.26 -12.76
C ASP A 114 -13.55 15.78 -12.34
N ALA A 115 -12.37 15.23 -12.08
CA ALA A 115 -12.21 13.88 -11.56
C ALA A 115 -12.91 13.72 -10.20
N ALA A 116 -12.74 14.69 -9.29
CA ALA A 116 -13.42 14.70 -8.00
C ALA A 116 -14.94 14.76 -8.15
N ARG A 117 -15.47 15.60 -9.05
CA ARG A 117 -16.92 15.67 -9.34
C ARG A 117 -17.44 14.33 -9.87
N LEU A 118 -16.73 13.68 -10.78
CA LEU A 118 -17.12 12.37 -11.33
C LEU A 118 -17.11 11.29 -10.25
N ALA A 119 -16.09 11.24 -9.40
CA ALA A 119 -15.99 10.29 -8.30
C ALA A 119 -17.14 10.47 -7.28
N LEU A 120 -17.44 11.72 -6.89
CA LEU A 120 -18.55 12.03 -5.99
C LEU A 120 -19.90 11.63 -6.60
N ARG A 121 -20.12 11.93 -7.89
CA ARG A 121 -21.33 11.50 -8.61
C ARG A 121 -21.48 9.98 -8.64
N ALA A 122 -20.39 9.24 -8.87
CA ALA A 122 -20.40 7.78 -8.84
C ALA A 122 -20.75 7.20 -7.46
N LEU A 123 -20.46 7.94 -6.39
CA LEU A 123 -20.84 7.63 -5.01
C LEU A 123 -22.26 8.09 -4.64
N GLY A 124 -23.02 8.64 -5.58
CA GLY A 124 -24.36 9.18 -5.33
C GLY A 124 -24.36 10.51 -4.58
N GLN A 125 -23.20 11.19 -4.49
CA GLN A 125 -23.09 12.51 -3.89
C GLN A 125 -23.17 13.58 -4.98
N ASN A 126 -24.09 14.53 -4.82
CA ASN A 126 -24.17 15.69 -5.71
C ASN A 126 -23.13 16.73 -5.26
N ALA A 127 -21.98 16.76 -5.94
CA ALA A 127 -21.06 17.88 -5.85
C ALA A 127 -21.69 19.10 -6.56
N GLN A 128 -22.01 20.17 -5.80
CA GLN A 128 -22.36 21.47 -6.35
C GLN A 128 -21.14 22.19 -6.92
#